data_AF-A0A8T9FXS8-F1
#
_entry.id   AF-A0A8T9FXS8-F1
#
_cell.length_a   1.000
_cell.length_b   1.000
_cell.length_c   1.000
_cell.angle_alpha   90.00
_cell.angle_beta   90.00
_cell.angle_gamma   90.00
#
_symmetry.space_group_name_H-M   'P 1'
#
loop_
_entity.id
_entity.type
_entity.pdbx_description
1 polymer ?
#
loop_
_entity_poly.entity_id
_entity_poly.type
_entity_poly.pdbx_seq_one_letter_code
_entity_poly.pdbx_strand_id
1 'polypeptide(L)'
;MTCNFRVGQKVVCVDDGIDYLGKSTNLSVGSVYTVEAIVPAPMVVGLVVSGAYSWHHTKAYRSDRFRPVVERGTEKGMSILRNLLNKTGKPVEVDA
;
A
#
# COMPACT_ATOMS: atom_id res chain seq x y z
N MET A 1 3.17 19.40 -6.52
CA MET A 1 3.53 18.06 -6.00
C MET A 1 2.30 17.17 -6.13
N THR A 2 2.36 16.08 -6.89
CA THR A 2 1.21 15.22 -7.18
C THR A 2 1.13 14.09 -6.16
N CYS A 3 0.09 14.08 -5.33
CA CYS A 3 -0.24 12.94 -4.48
C CYS A 3 -0.96 11.89 -5.34
N ASN A 4 -0.36 10.73 -5.53
CA ASN A 4 -0.97 9.60 -6.26
C ASN A 4 -1.72 8.63 -5.33
N PHE A 5 -1.90 9.01 -4.06
CA PHE A 5 -2.62 8.21 -3.07
C PHE A 5 -4.07 8.65 -2.94
N ARG A 6 -4.92 7.73 -2.48
CA ARG A 6 -6.35 7.99 -2.19
C ARG A 6 -6.69 7.49 -0.80
N VAL A 7 -7.64 8.15 -0.13
CA VAL A 7 -8.22 7.63 1.11
C VAL A 7 -8.90 6.29 0.82
N GLY A 8 -8.74 5.32 1.73
CA GLY A 8 -9.18 3.93 1.58
C GLY A 8 -8.20 3.05 0.79
N GLN A 9 -7.16 3.61 0.18
CA GLN A 9 -6.17 2.83 -0.57
C GLN A 9 -5.27 2.03 0.39
N LYS A 10 -5.05 0.76 0.05
CA LYS A 10 -4.03 -0.06 0.71
C LYS A 10 -2.63 0.31 0.20
N VAL A 11 -1.71 0.47 1.13
CA VAL A 11 -0.31 0.81 0.87
C VAL A 11 0.60 -0.09 1.67
N VAL A 12 1.74 -0.45 1.10
CA VAL A 12 2.80 -1.19 1.80
C VAL A 12 3.85 -0.21 2.29
N CYS A 13 4.29 -0.36 3.54
CA CYS A 13 5.42 0.39 4.07
C CYS A 13 6.73 -0.15 3.46
N VAL A 14 7.56 0.75 2.95
CA VAL A 14 8.89 0.43 2.40
C VAL A 14 10.04 1.09 3.17
N ASP A 15 9.72 1.95 4.15
CA ASP A 15 10.69 2.65 5.00
C ASP A 15 10.11 2.92 6.40
N ASP A 16 10.59 2.20 7.40
CA ASP A 16 10.23 2.32 8.82
C ASP A 16 11.19 3.23 9.61
N GLY A 17 12.05 3.98 8.92
CA GLY A 17 13.06 4.84 9.53
C GLY A 17 12.49 5.82 10.57
N ILE A 18 13.37 6.44 11.33
CA ILE A 18 12.98 7.36 12.40
C ILE A 18 12.13 8.54 11.90
N ASP A 19 11.28 9.09 12.77
CA ASP A 19 10.55 10.32 12.51
C ASP A 19 11.49 11.54 12.46
N TYR A 20 10.93 12.72 12.23
CA TYR A 20 11.71 13.96 12.15
C TYR A 20 12.32 14.41 13.49
N LEU A 21 11.88 13.81 14.62
CA LEU A 21 12.45 13.99 15.95
C LEU A 21 13.51 12.92 16.27
N GLY A 22 13.79 12.02 15.32
CA GLY A 22 14.73 10.92 15.50
C GLY A 22 14.19 9.76 16.33
N LYS A 23 12.87 9.65 16.53
CA LYS A 23 12.23 8.55 17.26
C LYS A 23 11.81 7.43 16.33
N SER A 24 11.80 6.19 16.81
CA SER A 24 11.29 5.06 16.05
C SER A 24 9.81 5.26 15.71
N THR A 25 9.43 4.83 14.51
CA THR A 25 8.03 4.81 14.10
C THR A 25 7.41 3.45 14.44
N ASN A 26 6.09 3.38 14.56
CA ASN A 26 5.36 2.10 14.62
C ASN A 26 5.06 1.54 13.22
N LEU A 27 5.80 1.98 12.21
CA LEU A 27 5.74 1.38 10.88
C LEU A 27 6.59 0.12 10.86
N SER A 28 6.20 -0.84 10.05
CA SER A 28 6.96 -2.07 9.82
C SER A 28 7.08 -2.28 8.32
N VAL A 29 8.32 -2.38 7.83
CA VAL A 29 8.58 -2.61 6.40
C VAL A 29 7.90 -3.90 5.94
N GLY A 30 7.23 -3.83 4.79
CA GLY A 30 6.46 -4.95 4.22
C GLY A 30 5.03 -5.06 4.76
N SER A 31 4.70 -4.39 5.87
CA SER A 31 3.34 -4.37 6.39
C SER A 31 2.42 -3.51 5.53
N VAL A 32 1.15 -3.93 5.43
CA VAL A 32 0.11 -3.25 4.68
C VAL A 32 -0.74 -2.40 5.62
N TYR A 33 -0.97 -1.15 5.23
CA TYR A 33 -1.78 -0.19 5.94
C TYR A 33 -2.84 0.41 5.00
N THR A 34 -3.89 1.00 5.56
CA THR A 34 -4.94 1.69 4.79
C THR A 34 -4.79 3.20 4.99
N VAL A 35 -4.80 3.98 3.90
CA VAL A 35 -4.75 5.44 3.97
C VAL A 35 -6.07 5.96 4.55
N GLU A 36 -6.04 6.60 5.71
CA GLU A 36 -7.21 7.21 6.35
C GLU A 36 -7.39 8.69 5.97
N ALA A 37 -6.28 9.41 5.82
CA ALA A 37 -6.30 10.82 5.44
C ALA A 37 -5.02 11.21 4.70
N ILE A 38 -5.12 12.26 3.88
CA ILE A 38 -4.00 12.84 3.14
C ILE A 38 -3.82 14.27 3.65
N VAL A 39 -2.63 14.56 4.16
CA VAL A 39 -2.29 15.87 4.75
C VAL A 39 -1.28 16.56 3.82
N PRO A 40 -1.71 17.53 3.01
CA PRO A 40 -0.78 18.28 2.17
C PRO A 40 0.09 19.21 3.03
N ALA A 41 1.40 19.22 2.77
CA ALA A 41 2.34 20.18 3.33
C ALA A 41 3.15 20.84 2.21
N PRO A 42 3.81 22.00 2.45
CA PRO A 42 4.45 22.79 1.39
C PRO A 42 5.50 22.04 0.55
N MET A 43 6.09 20.97 1.08
CA MET A 43 7.18 20.21 0.42
C MET A 43 7.04 18.70 0.51
N VAL A 44 5.99 18.19 1.16
CA VAL A 44 5.77 16.75 1.33
C VAL A 44 4.28 16.47 1.36
N VAL A 45 3.90 15.26 1.01
CA VAL A 45 2.56 14.74 1.26
C VAL A 45 2.61 13.82 2.46
N GLY A 46 1.80 14.10 3.47
CA GLY A 46 1.60 13.25 4.63
C GLY A 46 0.46 12.26 4.39
N LEU A 47 0.63 11.01 4.79
CA LEU A 47 -0.39 9.97 4.81
C LEU A 47 -0.68 9.56 6.25
N VAL A 48 -1.93 9.71 6.66
CA VAL A 48 -2.43 9.07 7.89
C VAL A 48 -2.83 7.65 7.53
N VAL A 49 -2.33 6.66 8.26
CA VAL A 49 -2.57 5.25 7.96
C VAL A 49 -3.11 4.49 9.17
N SER A 50 -4.03 3.57 8.92
CA SER A 50 -4.70 2.76 9.94
C SER A 50 -3.74 1.74 10.55
N GLY A 51 -3.71 1.61 11.88
CA GLY A 51 -2.88 0.60 12.56
C GLY A 51 -1.43 1.02 12.82
N ALA A 52 -1.03 2.23 12.42
CA ALA A 52 0.20 2.88 12.87
C ALA A 52 -0.16 4.06 13.78
N TYR A 53 0.43 4.10 14.97
CA TYR A 53 0.26 5.21 15.91
C TYR A 53 1.56 5.96 16.10
N SER A 54 1.51 7.28 16.02
CA SER A 54 2.56 8.19 16.47
C SER A 54 2.12 8.76 17.82
N TRP A 55 2.92 8.56 18.87
CA TRP A 55 2.61 9.04 20.23
C TRP A 55 2.80 10.55 20.41
N HIS A 56 3.50 11.22 19.48
CA HIS A 56 4.02 12.56 19.73
C HIS A 56 3.47 13.63 18.80
N HIS A 57 3.06 13.30 17.57
CA HIS A 57 2.50 14.28 16.63
C HIS A 57 1.52 13.65 15.67
N THR A 58 0.79 14.53 14.96
CA THR A 58 -0.14 14.26 13.86
C THR A 58 0.16 12.93 13.20
N LYS A 59 -0.84 12.04 13.12
CA LYS A 59 -0.73 10.65 12.66
C LYS A 59 -0.29 10.50 11.18
N ALA A 60 0.37 11.50 10.59
CA ALA A 60 0.74 11.55 9.20
C ALA A 60 2.24 11.23 9.01
N TYR A 61 2.52 10.29 8.12
CA TYR A 61 3.85 9.85 7.71
C TYR A 61 4.15 10.36 6.29
N ARG A 62 5.42 10.57 5.93
CA ARG A 62 5.75 11.00 4.57
C ARG A 62 5.33 9.93 3.55
N SER A 63 4.71 10.37 2.45
CA SER A 63 4.15 9.49 1.43
C SER A 63 5.19 8.66 0.67
N ASP A 64 6.45 9.09 0.65
CA ASP A 64 7.57 8.38 0.01
C ASP A 64 7.95 7.07 0.71
N ARG A 65 7.52 6.90 1.97
CA ARG A 65 7.66 5.66 2.76
C ARG A 65 6.68 4.56 2.37
N PHE A 66 5.77 4.85 1.45
CA PHE A 66 4.70 3.95 1.06
C PHE A 66 4.70 3.70 -0.44
N ARG A 67 4.30 2.48 -0.81
CA ARG A 67 3.96 2.13 -2.19
C ARG A 67 2.52 1.65 -2.25
N PRO A 68 1.75 2.02 -3.30
CA PRO A 68 0.44 1.43 -3.54
C PRO A 68 0.54 -0.09 -3.53
N VAL A 69 -0.36 -0.75 -2.79
CA VAL A 69 -0.58 -2.17 -3.04
C VAL A 69 -1.26 -2.25 -4.40
N VAL A 70 -0.57 -2.83 -5.37
CA VAL A 70 -1.22 -3.23 -6.60
C VAL A 70 -2.11 -4.40 -6.23
N GLU A 71 -3.39 -4.12 -5.96
CA GLU A 71 -4.41 -5.15 -5.98
C GLU A 71 -4.42 -5.67 -7.41
N ARG A 72 -3.62 -6.73 -7.68
CA ARG A 72 -3.75 -7.48 -8.93
C ARG A 72 -5.23 -7.81 -8.99
N GLY A 73 -5.93 -7.26 -9.97
CA GLY A 73 -7.31 -7.63 -10.25
C GLY A 73 -7.29 -9.11 -10.59
N THR A 74 -7.36 -9.95 -9.56
CA THR A 74 -7.16 -11.39 -9.63
C THR A 74 -8.22 -11.98 -10.55
N GLU A 75 -9.38 -11.34 -10.69
CA GLU A 75 -10.39 -11.74 -11.67
C GLU A 75 -9.97 -11.53 -13.13
N LYS A 76 -9.49 -10.33 -13.51
CA LYS A 76 -9.03 -10.07 -14.89
C LYS A 76 -7.70 -10.75 -15.19
N GLY A 77 -6.78 -10.78 -14.23
CA GLY A 77 -5.50 -11.47 -14.34
C GLY A 77 -5.68 -12.99 -14.44
N MET A 78 -6.53 -13.59 -13.59
CA MET A 78 -6.84 -15.02 -13.70
C MET A 78 -7.67 -15.33 -14.93
N SER A 79 -8.58 -14.46 -15.39
CA SER A 79 -9.34 -14.75 -16.62
C SER A 79 -8.43 -14.77 -17.85
N ILE A 80 -7.43 -13.87 -17.92
CA ILE A 80 -6.39 -13.90 -18.95
C ILE A 80 -5.54 -15.16 -18.82
N LEU A 81 -5.08 -15.51 -17.61
CA LEU A 81 -4.27 -16.71 -17.38
C LEU A 81 -5.05 -17.99 -17.75
N ARG A 82 -6.32 -18.10 -17.35
CA ARG A 82 -7.22 -19.21 -17.71
C ARG A 82 -7.43 -19.28 -19.21
N ASN A 83 -7.66 -18.15 -19.88
CA ASN A 83 -7.79 -18.12 -21.34
C ASN A 83 -6.51 -18.56 -22.06
N LEU A 84 -5.33 -18.22 -21.52
CA LEU A 84 -4.05 -18.68 -22.07
C LEU A 84 -3.84 -20.17 -21.85
N LEU A 85 -4.11 -20.68 -20.64
CA LEU A 85 -3.99 -22.10 -20.29
C LEU A 85 -4.96 -22.98 -21.11
N ASN A 86 -6.20 -22.52 -21.29
CA ASN A 86 -7.19 -23.21 -22.12
C ASN A 86 -6.82 -23.22 -23.60
N LYS A 87 -6.18 -22.16 -24.12
CA LYS A 87 -5.66 -22.13 -25.51
C LYS A 87 -4.49 -23.08 -25.73
N THR A 88 -3.73 -23.44 -24.68
CA THR A 88 -2.62 -24.39 -24.75
C THR A 88 -3.05 -25.86 -24.61
N GLY A 89 -4.36 -26.17 -24.56
CA GLY A 89 -4.88 -27.54 -24.60
C GLY A 89 -4.62 -28.37 -23.34
N LYS A 90 -4.22 -27.75 -22.23
CA LYS A 90 -4.11 -28.43 -20.92
C LYS A 90 -5.24 -27.95 -20.01
N PRO A 91 -6.26 -28.79 -19.74
CA PRO A 91 -7.28 -28.43 -18.77
C PRO A 91 -6.63 -28.29 -17.39
N VAL A 92 -6.91 -27.18 -16.72
CA VAL A 92 -6.53 -26.98 -15.32
C VAL A 92 -7.51 -27.80 -14.49
N GLU A 93 -7.05 -28.89 -13.89
CA GLU A 93 -7.82 -29.58 -12.86
C GLU A 93 -7.99 -28.64 -11.67
N VAL A 94 -9.25 -28.41 -11.30
CA VAL A 94 -9.62 -27.64 -10.12
C VAL A 94 -10.02 -28.66 -9.08
N ASP A 95 -9.13 -28.94 -8.12
CA ASP A 95 -9.50 -29.72 -6.95
C ASP A 95 -10.52 -28.90 -6.13
N ALA A 96 -11.68 -29.53 -5.90
CA ALA A 96 -12.81 -28.99 -5.16
C ALA A 96 -12.61 -29.09 -3.65
#